data_AF-A0A3E1D812-F1
#
_entry.id   AF-A0A3E1D812-F1
#
_cell.length_a   1.000
_cell.length_b   1.000
_cell.length_c   1.000
_cell.angle_alpha   90.00
_cell.angle_beta   90.00
_cell.angle_gamma   90.00
#
_symmetry.space_group_name_H-M   'P 1'
#
loop_
_entity.id
_entity.type
_entity.pdbx_description
1 polymer ?
#
loop_
_entity_poly.entity_id
_entity_poly.type
_entity_poly.pdbx_seq_one_letter_code
_entity_poly.pdbx_strand_id
1 'polypeptide(L)'
;MTRLWIQSDKPYSLLETWVARMLCVTTITLSGLNITGCTSPKLLPASIPTPIPATTIAAPVLPHDSNEVLQREIERLHQLLAEKEGIIRNLNARQQGQAKALQETTSQVTRDQVRVRRLATQPGAASSIAEVEVALAKLKSSQITAPEQILQAQRLLDAATASYAKGNYGTTMDHTTQTREFIDMVMDNRTRKASDPRLVMITFNVPIPLRAKSNFNLRREPFGSTVKLGALKKGAALTAHAYLGDWLHVQTSNERSGWVLNTLVEVHSE
;
A
#
# COMPACT_ATOMS: atom_id res chain seq x y z
N MET A 1 35.52 20.16 -33.83
CA MET A 1 36.08 20.67 -32.56
C MET A 1 35.29 21.92 -32.18
N THR A 2 34.32 21.79 -31.26
CA THR A 2 33.86 22.85 -30.32
C THR A 2 32.79 22.23 -29.42
N ARG A 3 33.13 22.05 -28.14
CA ARG A 3 32.23 21.62 -27.06
C ARG A 3 31.66 22.89 -26.40
N LEU A 4 30.33 23.04 -26.38
CA LEU A 4 29.66 24.02 -25.53
C LEU A 4 29.14 23.27 -24.29
N TRP A 5 29.71 23.58 -23.13
CA TRP A 5 29.21 23.15 -21.83
C TRP A 5 28.10 24.12 -21.40
N ILE A 6 26.91 23.59 -21.09
CA ILE A 6 25.84 24.35 -20.44
C ILE A 6 25.75 23.90 -18.98
N GLN A 7 26.06 24.90 -18.16
CA GLN A 7 25.83 25.15 -16.75
C GLN A 7 24.73 24.34 -16.05
N SER A 8 25.10 23.79 -14.89
CA SER A 8 24.25 23.12 -13.92
C SER A 8 23.77 24.13 -12.88
N ASP A 9 22.45 24.36 -12.80
CA ASP A 9 21.84 25.10 -11.69
C ASP A 9 21.29 24.14 -10.64
N LYS A 10 21.76 24.35 -9.41
CA LYS A 10 21.39 23.63 -8.18
C LYS A 10 20.12 24.26 -7.56
N PRO A 11 19.13 23.47 -7.12
CA PRO A 11 18.11 23.94 -6.18
C PRO A 11 18.39 23.35 -4.78
N TYR A 12 19.37 23.91 -4.06
CA TYR A 12 19.59 23.63 -2.64
C TYR A 12 19.59 24.96 -1.88
N SER A 13 18.42 25.52 -1.59
CA SER A 13 18.30 26.65 -0.64
C SER A 13 17.02 26.66 0.19
N LEU A 14 16.10 25.71 0.00
CA LEU A 14 14.82 25.66 0.73
C LEU A 14 14.78 24.63 1.88
N LEU A 15 15.80 23.77 2.00
CA LEU A 15 15.87 22.76 3.07
C LEU A 15 16.55 23.26 4.36
N GLU A 16 17.43 24.26 4.30
CA GLU A 16 18.10 24.78 5.50
C GLU A 16 17.17 25.58 6.43
N THR A 17 16.13 26.23 5.88
CA THR A 17 15.23 27.06 6.68
C THR A 17 14.25 26.25 7.53
N TRP A 18 13.94 25.01 7.13
CA TRP A 18 13.04 24.12 7.88
C TRP A 18 13.74 23.39 9.03
N VAL A 19 15.00 22.98 8.82
CA VAL A 19 15.81 22.32 9.85
C VAL A 19 16.16 23.30 10.98
N ALA A 20 16.47 24.56 10.65
CA ALA A 20 16.72 25.61 11.64
C ALA A 20 15.47 25.96 12.48
N ARG A 21 14.28 25.99 11.89
CA ARG A 21 13.03 26.26 12.62
C ARG A 21 12.60 25.09 13.51
N MET A 22 12.84 23.84 13.09
CA MET A 22 12.54 22.65 13.90
C MET A 22 13.46 22.48 15.11
N LEU A 23 14.74 22.83 14.98
CA LEU A 23 15.70 22.81 16.10
C LEU A 23 15.44 23.90 17.16
N CYS A 24 14.77 24.99 16.79
CA CYS A 24 14.42 26.07 17.72
C CYS A 24 13.15 25.75 18.53
N VAL A 25 12.22 24.97 17.98
CA VAL A 25 10.99 24.55 18.70
C VAL A 25 11.29 23.44 19.70
N THR A 26 12.22 22.54 19.42
CA THR A 26 12.59 21.45 20.34
C THR A 26 13.37 21.91 21.57
N THR A 27 14.08 23.04 21.49
CA THR A 27 14.79 23.62 22.64
C THR A 27 13.85 24.38 23.60
N ILE A 28 12.72 24.89 23.12
CA ILE A 28 11.74 25.63 23.95
C ILE A 28 10.85 24.67 24.77
N THR A 29 10.64 23.44 24.32
CA THR A 29 9.78 22.46 25.03
C THR A 29 10.50 21.65 26.12
N LEU A 30 11.82 21.80 26.29
CA LEU A 30 12.59 21.06 27.31
C LEU A 30 12.97 21.88 28.56
N SER A 31 12.50 23.13 28.67
CA SER A 31 12.87 24.04 29.79
C SER A 31 11.72 24.43 30.72
N GLY A 32 10.59 23.72 30.70
CA GLY A 32 9.42 24.03 31.52
C GLY A 32 9.00 22.89 32.42
N LEU A 33 9.70 22.67 33.55
CA LEU A 33 9.11 22.16 34.80
C LEU A 33 10.15 22.26 35.94
N ASN A 34 10.42 23.48 36.42
CA ASN A 34 11.01 23.67 37.75
C ASN A 34 9.86 24.03 38.70
N ILE A 35 9.39 23.04 39.44
CA ILE A 35 8.46 23.28 40.55
C ILE A 35 9.31 23.54 41.79
N THR A 36 9.23 24.79 42.23
CA THR A 36 9.67 25.31 43.53
C THR A 36 8.96 24.55 44.66
N GLY A 37 9.68 23.64 45.32
CA GLY A 37 9.25 23.01 46.58
C GLY A 37 9.85 23.76 47.77
N CYS A 38 8.99 24.29 48.63
CA CYS A 38 9.34 25.10 49.79
C CYS A 38 10.10 24.31 50.86
N THR A 39 11.14 24.95 51.37
CA THR A 39 11.97 24.59 52.52
C THR A 39 11.24 24.81 53.85
N SER A 40 11.33 23.88 54.79
CA SER A 40 11.18 24.08 56.25
C SER A 40 11.71 22.87 57.02
N PRO A 41 12.19 23.03 58.26
CA PRO A 41 13.57 22.66 58.60
C PRO A 41 13.73 21.38 59.42
N LYS A 42 14.95 20.87 59.30
CA LYS A 42 15.63 19.88 60.15
C LYS A 42 15.76 20.41 61.57
N LEU A 43 15.25 19.66 62.56
CA LEU A 43 15.69 19.78 63.95
C LEU A 43 16.31 18.45 64.39
N LEU A 44 17.60 18.51 64.68
CA LEU A 44 18.40 17.47 65.32
C LEU A 44 18.07 17.40 66.82
N PRO A 45 18.50 16.34 67.52
CA PRO A 45 17.86 15.83 68.74
C PRO A 45 18.20 16.69 69.96
N ALA A 46 17.20 16.94 70.80
CA ALA A 46 17.41 17.59 72.08
C ALA A 46 18.00 16.62 73.10
N SER A 47 19.10 17.07 73.68
CA SER A 47 19.91 16.46 74.72
C SER A 47 19.16 16.34 76.06
N ILE A 48 19.49 15.27 76.78
CA ILE A 48 19.19 15.06 78.21
C ILE A 48 19.99 16.07 79.06
N PRO A 49 19.43 16.55 80.19
CA PRO A 49 20.17 16.45 81.45
C PRO A 49 19.30 16.05 82.68
N THR A 50 19.67 14.92 83.28
CA THR A 50 19.92 14.66 84.74
C THR A 50 18.81 14.87 85.81
N PRO A 51 18.93 14.21 87.00
CA PRO A 51 17.81 13.46 87.57
C PRO A 51 17.34 13.90 88.99
N ILE A 52 16.19 13.30 89.42
CA ILE A 52 15.65 13.11 90.81
C ILE A 52 14.99 14.36 91.44
N PRO A 53 13.84 14.27 92.19
CA PRO A 53 13.39 13.15 93.01
C PRO A 53 11.98 12.60 92.73
N ALA A 54 11.85 11.31 93.07
CA ALA A 54 10.58 10.60 93.21
C ALA A 54 9.64 11.36 94.16
N THR A 55 8.59 11.95 93.59
CA THR A 55 7.37 12.25 94.33
C THR A 55 6.28 11.40 93.73
N THR A 56 5.94 10.35 94.47
CA THR A 56 4.71 9.58 94.36
C THR A 56 3.53 10.53 94.24
N ILE A 57 3.05 10.75 93.02
CA ILE A 57 1.71 11.27 92.79
C ILE A 57 1.03 10.23 91.91
N ALA A 58 0.00 9.64 92.51
CA ALA A 58 -0.84 8.60 91.97
C ALA A 58 -1.18 8.87 90.50
N ALA A 59 -1.00 7.83 89.67
CA ALA A 59 -1.57 7.79 88.35
C ALA A 59 -3.08 8.12 88.45
N PRO A 60 -3.60 9.09 87.68
CA PRO A 60 -5.02 9.16 87.47
C PRO A 60 -5.35 7.88 86.71
N VAL A 61 -6.01 6.95 87.40
CA VAL A 61 -6.63 5.78 86.78
C VAL A 61 -7.55 6.33 85.69
N LEU A 62 -7.11 6.19 84.44
CA LEU A 62 -7.95 6.38 83.27
C LEU A 62 -9.21 5.54 83.49
N PRO A 63 -10.41 6.08 83.26
CA PRO A 63 -11.64 5.30 83.32
C PRO A 63 -11.46 4.08 82.41
N HIS A 64 -11.63 2.87 82.95
CA HIS A 64 -11.46 1.60 82.23
C HIS A 64 -12.21 1.62 80.87
N ASP A 65 -13.36 2.31 80.84
CA ASP A 65 -14.20 2.56 79.65
C ASP A 65 -13.48 3.26 78.48
N SER A 66 -12.54 4.18 78.73
CA SER A 66 -11.87 4.93 77.66
C SER A 66 -10.85 4.08 76.89
N ASN A 67 -10.15 3.18 77.57
CA ASN A 67 -9.20 2.27 76.93
C ASN A 67 -9.92 1.22 76.06
N GLU A 68 -11.07 0.71 76.51
CA GLU A 68 -11.87 -0.23 75.72
C GLU A 68 -12.50 0.41 74.48
N VAL A 69 -12.88 1.69 74.54
CA VAL A 69 -13.36 2.44 73.36
C VAL A 69 -12.23 2.63 72.34
N LEU A 70 -11.02 2.98 72.79
CA LEU A 70 -9.85 3.11 71.92
C LEU A 70 -9.47 1.77 71.27
N GLN A 71 -9.51 0.67 72.03
CA GLN A 71 -9.24 -0.67 71.50
C GLN A 71 -10.23 -1.08 70.41
N ARG A 72 -11.53 -0.81 70.61
CA ARG A 72 -12.57 -1.06 69.61
C ARG A 72 -12.35 -0.27 68.32
N GLU A 73 -11.94 0.99 68.44
CA GLU A 73 -11.65 1.82 67.26
C GLU A 73 -10.42 1.33 66.49
N ILE A 74 -9.37 0.88 67.20
CA ILE A 74 -8.18 0.28 66.56
C ILE A 74 -8.57 -0.97 65.77
N GLU A 75 -9.40 -1.85 66.34
CA GLU A 75 -9.84 -3.05 65.66
C GLU A 75 -10.69 -2.72 64.41
N ARG A 76 -11.59 -1.75 64.51
CA ARG A 76 -12.37 -1.24 63.39
C ARG A 76 -11.47 -0.70 62.26
N LEU A 77 -10.47 0.12 62.60
CA LEU A 77 -9.54 0.67 61.62
C LEU A 77 -8.68 -0.41 60.96
N HIS A 78 -8.25 -1.42 61.71
CA HIS A 78 -7.54 -2.58 61.16
C HIS A 78 -8.41 -3.35 60.15
N GLN A 79 -9.69 -3.57 60.45
CA GLN A 79 -10.62 -4.20 59.50
C GLN A 79 -10.79 -3.35 58.23
N LEU A 80 -10.95 -2.03 58.38
CA LEU A 80 -11.11 -1.13 57.25
C LEU A 80 -9.83 -1.08 56.39
N LEU A 81 -8.64 -1.10 57.00
CA LEU A 81 -7.38 -1.21 56.28
C LEU A 81 -7.29 -2.53 55.50
N ALA A 82 -7.63 -3.67 56.13
CA ALA A 82 -7.63 -4.96 55.46
C ALA A 82 -8.60 -4.99 54.26
N GLU A 83 -9.77 -4.36 54.38
CA GLU A 83 -10.74 -4.18 53.29
C GLU A 83 -10.14 -3.35 52.15
N LYS A 84 -9.57 -2.18 52.46
CA LYS A 84 -8.97 -1.29 51.46
C LYS A 84 -7.77 -1.93 50.78
N GLU A 85 -6.93 -2.65 51.50
CA GLU A 85 -5.86 -3.44 50.92
C GLU A 85 -6.39 -4.52 49.96
N GLY A 86 -7.50 -5.18 50.32
CA GLY A 86 -8.20 -6.11 49.43
C GLY A 86 -8.64 -5.44 48.13
N ILE A 87 -9.21 -4.24 48.22
CA ILE A 87 -9.63 -3.44 47.07
C ILE A 87 -8.41 -3.04 46.21
N ILE A 88 -7.34 -2.54 46.81
CA ILE A 88 -6.10 -2.16 46.10
C ILE A 88 -5.52 -3.36 45.37
N ARG A 89 -5.47 -4.54 46.01
CA ARG A 89 -5.01 -5.77 45.37
C ARG A 89 -5.88 -6.14 44.15
N ASN A 90 -7.20 -6.03 44.26
CA ASN A 90 -8.11 -6.32 43.15
C ASN A 90 -7.92 -5.35 41.99
N LEU A 91 -7.82 -4.05 42.27
CA LEU A 91 -7.59 -3.02 41.24
C LEU A 91 -6.24 -3.23 40.55
N ASN A 92 -5.18 -3.50 41.30
CA ASN A 92 -3.86 -3.81 40.74
C ASN A 92 -3.90 -5.06 39.84
N ALA A 93 -4.60 -6.11 40.26
CA ALA A 93 -4.76 -7.32 39.45
C ALA A 93 -5.51 -7.04 38.13
N ARG A 94 -6.55 -6.20 38.16
CA ARG A 94 -7.27 -5.78 36.95
C ARG A 94 -6.40 -4.95 36.02
N GLN A 95 -5.65 -3.98 36.55
CA GLN A 95 -4.74 -3.15 35.75
C GLN A 95 -3.65 -4.00 35.08
N GLN A 96 -3.06 -4.95 35.83
CA GLN A 96 -2.09 -5.90 35.26
C GLN A 96 -2.72 -6.80 34.19
N GLY A 97 -3.95 -7.25 34.39
CA GLY A 97 -4.69 -8.03 33.38
C GLY A 97 -4.90 -7.25 32.09
N GLN A 98 -5.31 -5.98 32.18
CA GLN A 98 -5.47 -5.09 31.02
C GLN A 98 -4.14 -4.84 30.31
N ALA A 99 -3.06 -4.57 31.05
CA ALA A 99 -1.73 -4.37 30.48
C ALA A 99 -1.23 -5.61 29.71
N LYS A 100 -1.46 -6.82 30.26
CA LYS A 100 -1.13 -8.08 29.59
C LYS A 100 -1.94 -8.29 28.31
N ALA A 101 -3.26 -8.04 28.34
CA ALA A 101 -4.09 -8.14 27.14
C ALA A 101 -3.67 -7.15 26.04
N LEU A 102 -3.30 -5.92 26.41
CA LEU A 102 -2.75 -4.94 25.47
C LEU A 102 -1.39 -5.39 24.91
N GLN A 103 -0.53 -5.97 25.74
CA GLN A 103 0.75 -6.51 25.28
C GLN A 103 0.57 -7.71 24.33
N GLU A 104 -0.38 -8.60 24.61
CA GLU A 104 -0.67 -9.74 23.74
C GLU A 104 -1.20 -9.28 22.38
N THR A 105 -2.16 -8.35 22.36
CA THR A 105 -2.71 -7.81 21.11
C THR A 105 -1.66 -7.06 20.29
N THR A 106 -0.83 -6.22 20.91
CA THR A 106 0.30 -5.56 20.21
C THR A 106 1.32 -6.57 19.68
N SER A 107 1.59 -7.65 20.42
CA SER A 107 2.47 -8.72 19.93
C SER A 107 1.88 -9.48 18.74
N GLN A 108 0.55 -9.63 18.66
CA GLN A 108 -0.13 -10.24 17.52
C GLN A 108 -0.09 -9.31 16.30
N VAL A 109 -0.44 -8.04 16.48
CA VAL A 109 -0.39 -7.02 15.40
C VAL A 109 1.01 -6.92 14.80
N THR A 110 2.06 -6.94 15.62
CA THR A 110 3.44 -6.90 15.12
C THR A 110 3.82 -8.18 14.37
N ARG A 111 3.41 -9.37 14.83
CA ARG A 111 3.59 -10.63 14.09
C ARG A 111 2.88 -10.60 12.74
N ASP A 112 1.65 -10.11 12.69
CA ASP A 112 0.88 -10.01 11.46
C ASP A 112 1.48 -8.99 10.49
N GLN A 113 1.95 -7.84 11.00
CA GLN A 113 2.69 -6.87 10.21
C GLN A 113 3.98 -7.46 9.62
N VAL A 114 4.72 -8.24 10.40
CA VAL A 114 5.90 -8.97 9.91
C VAL A 114 5.49 -9.99 8.85
N ARG A 115 4.37 -10.68 9.01
CA ARG A 115 3.84 -11.61 8.00
C ARG A 115 3.49 -10.89 6.70
N VAL A 116 2.82 -9.74 6.75
CA VAL A 116 2.52 -8.90 5.57
C VAL A 116 3.81 -8.43 4.90
N ARG A 117 4.82 -7.99 5.67
CA ARG A 117 6.14 -7.62 5.11
C ARG A 117 6.90 -8.81 4.51
N ARG A 118 6.74 -10.02 5.06
CA ARG A 118 7.25 -11.26 4.45
C ARG A 118 6.58 -11.59 3.13
N LEU A 119 5.36 -11.11 2.88
CA LEU A 119 4.69 -11.28 1.59
C LEU A 119 5.21 -10.27 0.54
N ALA A 120 5.55 -9.05 0.95
CA ALA A 120 6.08 -8.01 0.06
C ALA A 120 7.62 -7.88 0.18
N THR A 121 8.35 -8.87 -0.34
CA THR A 121 9.84 -8.87 -0.32
C THR A 121 10.43 -8.29 -1.60
N GLN A 122 11.67 -7.81 -1.53
CA GLN A 122 12.41 -7.32 -2.71
C GLN A 122 12.48 -8.36 -3.85
N PRO A 123 12.83 -9.65 -3.60
CA PRO A 123 12.87 -10.64 -4.69
C PRO A 123 11.48 -10.95 -5.24
N GLY A 124 10.46 -11.02 -4.37
CA GLY A 124 9.08 -11.23 -4.80
C GLY A 124 8.58 -10.08 -5.70
N ALA A 125 8.85 -8.84 -5.31
CA ALA A 125 8.46 -7.67 -6.08
C ALA A 125 9.17 -7.62 -7.44
N ALA A 126 10.46 -7.96 -7.49
CA ALA A 126 11.20 -8.09 -8.74
C ALA A 126 10.62 -9.18 -9.66
N SER A 127 10.27 -10.35 -9.10
CA SER A 127 9.62 -11.43 -9.85
C SER A 127 8.28 -10.99 -10.41
N SER A 128 7.47 -10.31 -9.61
CA SER A 128 6.16 -9.80 -10.02
C SER A 128 6.27 -8.78 -11.17
N ILE A 129 7.23 -7.86 -11.10
CA ILE A 129 7.53 -6.92 -12.20
C ILE A 129 7.87 -7.70 -13.48
N ALA A 130 8.79 -8.67 -13.40
CA ALA A 130 9.22 -9.45 -14.56
C ALA A 130 8.05 -10.22 -15.21
N GLU A 131 7.16 -10.81 -14.41
CA GLU A 131 5.98 -11.51 -14.94
C GLU A 131 5.02 -10.55 -15.67
N VAL A 132 4.80 -9.36 -15.12
CA VAL A 132 3.96 -8.33 -15.74
C VAL A 132 4.62 -7.78 -17.01
N GLU A 133 5.95 -7.62 -17.04
CA GLU A 133 6.69 -7.23 -18.24
C GLU A 133 6.49 -8.23 -19.38
N VAL A 134 6.54 -9.53 -19.08
CA VAL A 134 6.28 -10.60 -20.06
C VAL A 134 4.82 -10.54 -20.55
N ALA A 135 3.86 -10.34 -19.64
CA ALA A 135 2.46 -10.18 -20.00
C ALA A 135 2.24 -8.93 -20.89
N LEU A 136 2.92 -7.82 -20.60
CA LEU A 136 2.87 -6.60 -21.38
C LEU A 136 3.52 -6.78 -22.76
N ALA A 137 4.62 -7.52 -22.87
CA ALA A 137 5.24 -7.86 -24.14
C ALA A 137 4.28 -8.72 -25.01
N LYS A 138 3.54 -9.64 -24.39
CA LYS A 138 2.47 -10.39 -25.06
C LYS A 138 1.35 -9.48 -25.55
N LEU A 139 0.96 -8.48 -24.77
CA LEU A 139 -0.02 -7.48 -25.16
C LEU A 139 0.45 -6.62 -26.35
N LYS A 140 1.73 -6.20 -26.35
CA LYS A 140 2.38 -5.39 -27.41
C LYS A 140 2.58 -6.14 -28.73
N SER A 141 2.93 -7.42 -28.66
CA SER A 141 3.11 -8.26 -29.86
C SER A 141 1.78 -8.59 -30.57
N SER A 142 0.66 -8.43 -29.88
CA SER A 142 -0.66 -8.56 -30.50
C SER A 142 -0.99 -7.33 -31.33
N GLN A 143 -1.00 -7.51 -32.66
CA GLN A 143 -1.27 -6.48 -33.69
C GLN A 143 -2.65 -5.80 -33.63
N ILE A 144 -3.51 -6.20 -32.68
CA ILE A 144 -4.93 -5.81 -32.57
C ILE A 144 -5.14 -4.85 -31.38
N THR A 145 -4.19 -4.76 -30.46
CA THR A 145 -4.34 -3.94 -29.25
C THR A 145 -4.27 -2.46 -29.59
N ALA A 146 -5.21 -1.66 -29.07
CA ALA A 146 -5.20 -0.22 -29.26
C ALA A 146 -3.95 0.40 -28.60
N PRO A 147 -3.30 1.40 -29.24
CA PRO A 147 -2.09 2.01 -28.71
C PRO A 147 -2.30 2.65 -27.33
N GLU A 148 -3.50 3.19 -27.07
CA GLU A 148 -3.87 3.76 -25.76
C GLU A 148 -3.86 2.72 -24.63
N GLN A 149 -4.33 1.50 -24.89
CA GLN A 149 -4.34 0.42 -23.90
C GLN A 149 -2.92 -0.01 -23.55
N ILE A 150 -2.04 -0.10 -24.55
CA ILE A 150 -0.62 -0.39 -24.33
C ILE A 150 0.02 0.71 -23.48
N LEU A 151 -0.27 1.98 -23.77
CA LEU A 151 0.27 3.12 -23.02
C LEU A 151 -0.23 3.13 -21.57
N GLN A 152 -1.49 2.79 -21.33
CA GLN A 152 -2.04 2.69 -19.97
C GLN A 152 -1.37 1.57 -19.16
N ALA A 153 -1.23 0.38 -19.73
CA ALA A 153 -0.53 -0.72 -19.08
C ALA A 153 0.95 -0.37 -18.79
N GLN A 154 1.61 0.33 -19.71
CA GLN A 154 2.98 0.81 -19.51
C GLN A 154 3.07 1.79 -18.33
N ARG A 155 2.16 2.76 -18.22
CA ARG A 155 2.15 3.71 -17.10
C ARG A 155 1.99 3.03 -15.73
N LEU A 156 1.16 1.99 -15.65
CA LEU A 156 0.98 1.23 -14.41
C LEU A 156 2.26 0.46 -14.04
N LEU A 157 2.92 -0.14 -15.04
CA LEU A 157 4.22 -0.78 -14.84
C LEU A 157 5.30 0.22 -14.41
N ASP A 158 5.33 1.42 -15.00
CA ASP A 158 6.28 2.49 -14.64
C ASP A 158 6.07 2.94 -13.18
N ALA A 159 4.83 2.97 -12.69
CA ALA A 159 4.54 3.25 -11.29
C ALA A 159 5.08 2.14 -10.35
N ALA A 160 4.96 0.87 -10.77
CA ALA A 160 5.52 -0.27 -10.04
C ALA A 160 7.05 -0.22 -9.96
N THR A 161 7.73 0.09 -11.06
CA THR A 161 9.20 0.19 -11.08
C THR A 161 9.70 1.40 -10.28
N ALA A 162 8.98 2.52 -10.33
CA ALA A 162 9.29 3.70 -9.51
C ALA A 162 9.13 3.44 -8.00
N SER A 163 8.13 2.65 -7.58
CA SER A 163 7.97 2.26 -6.18
C SER A 163 9.00 1.23 -5.73
N TYR A 164 9.39 0.31 -6.62
CA TYR A 164 10.47 -0.66 -6.39
C TYR A 164 11.80 0.03 -6.14
N ALA A 165 12.14 1.04 -6.96
CA ALA A 165 13.35 1.85 -6.80
C ALA A 165 13.39 2.60 -5.46
N LYS A 166 12.22 2.92 -4.90
CA LYS A 166 12.09 3.55 -3.57
C LYS A 166 12.11 2.54 -2.40
N GLY A 167 12.23 1.24 -2.69
CA GLY A 167 12.18 0.17 -1.69
C GLY A 167 10.78 -0.12 -1.14
N ASN A 168 9.72 0.40 -1.77
CA ASN A 168 8.34 0.21 -1.32
C ASN A 168 7.70 -1.00 -1.99
N TYR A 169 8.16 -2.20 -1.62
CA TYR A 169 7.75 -3.46 -2.24
C TYR A 169 6.26 -3.79 -2.09
N GLY A 170 5.60 -3.27 -1.04
CA GLY A 170 4.14 -3.42 -0.88
C GLY A 170 3.41 -2.72 -2.01
N THR A 171 3.68 -1.43 -2.20
CA THR A 171 3.08 -0.66 -3.32
C THR A 171 3.52 -1.15 -4.69
N THR A 172 4.73 -1.74 -4.81
CA THR A 172 5.14 -2.42 -6.05
C THR A 172 4.21 -3.57 -6.38
N MET A 173 3.91 -4.43 -5.40
CA MET A 173 3.00 -5.56 -5.60
C MET A 173 1.56 -5.11 -5.93
N ASP A 174 1.10 -4.01 -5.34
CA ASP A 174 -0.22 -3.45 -5.67
C ASP A 174 -0.28 -2.98 -7.12
N HIS A 175 0.72 -2.22 -7.57
CA HIS A 175 0.78 -1.76 -8.96
C HIS A 175 1.00 -2.90 -9.96
N THR A 176 1.79 -3.93 -9.63
CA THR A 176 1.93 -5.10 -10.52
C THR A 176 0.62 -5.88 -10.62
N THR A 177 -0.14 -6.00 -9.53
CA THR A 177 -1.46 -6.61 -9.52
C THR A 177 -2.43 -5.83 -10.41
N GLN A 178 -2.52 -4.51 -10.22
CA GLN A 178 -3.34 -3.63 -11.07
C GLN A 178 -2.95 -3.73 -12.56
N THR A 179 -1.66 -3.79 -12.85
CA THR A 179 -1.17 -3.91 -14.23
C THR A 179 -1.58 -5.25 -14.84
N ARG A 180 -1.46 -6.35 -14.10
CA ARG A 180 -1.87 -7.69 -14.54
C ARG A 180 -3.37 -7.74 -14.82
N GLU A 181 -4.20 -7.29 -13.88
CA GLU A 181 -5.65 -7.26 -14.04
C GLU A 181 -6.08 -6.45 -15.25
N PHE A 182 -5.44 -5.30 -15.50
CA PHE A 182 -5.69 -4.50 -16.68
C PHE A 182 -5.32 -5.24 -17.98
N ILE A 183 -4.16 -5.89 -18.02
CA ILE A 183 -3.74 -6.69 -19.17
C ILE A 183 -4.74 -7.82 -19.43
N ASP A 184 -5.14 -8.56 -18.38
CA ASP A 184 -6.09 -9.66 -18.48
C ASP A 184 -7.45 -9.18 -18.98
N MET A 185 -7.95 -8.05 -18.48
CA MET A 185 -9.18 -7.43 -18.95
C MET A 185 -9.14 -7.09 -20.45
N VAL A 186 -8.04 -6.51 -20.94
CA VAL A 186 -7.87 -6.19 -22.36
C VAL A 186 -7.81 -7.46 -23.20
N MET A 187 -7.14 -8.51 -22.70
CA MET A 187 -7.04 -9.81 -23.36
C MET A 187 -8.38 -10.56 -23.40
N ASP A 188 -9.18 -10.50 -22.34
CA ASP A 188 -10.49 -11.14 -22.25
C ASP A 188 -11.57 -10.42 -23.06
N ASN A 189 -11.49 -9.09 -23.17
CA ASN A 189 -12.37 -8.35 -24.07
C ASN A 189 -12.11 -8.77 -25.53
N ARG A 190 -10.86 -9.05 -25.89
CA ARG A 190 -10.52 -9.60 -27.20
C ARG A 190 -11.12 -10.98 -27.43
N THR A 191 -11.02 -11.90 -26.47
CA THR A 191 -11.59 -13.24 -26.63
C THR A 191 -13.11 -13.19 -26.73
N ARG A 192 -13.78 -12.34 -25.96
CA ARG A 192 -15.22 -12.11 -26.06
C ARG A 192 -15.63 -11.46 -27.39
N LYS A 193 -14.93 -10.43 -27.85
CA LYS A 193 -15.20 -9.79 -29.15
C LYS A 193 -14.98 -10.74 -30.33
N ALA A 194 -14.03 -11.66 -30.21
CA ALA A 194 -13.80 -12.70 -31.21
C ALA A 194 -14.82 -13.86 -31.16
N SER A 195 -15.61 -13.98 -30.11
CA SER A 195 -16.56 -15.09 -29.93
C SER A 195 -18.01 -14.63 -29.90
N ASP A 196 -18.31 -13.37 -30.24
CA ASP A 196 -19.67 -12.83 -30.15
C ASP A 196 -20.58 -13.49 -31.21
N PRO A 197 -21.57 -14.31 -30.80
CA PRO A 197 -22.46 -15.02 -31.71
C PRO A 197 -23.47 -14.09 -32.42
N ARG A 198 -23.51 -12.78 -32.08
CA ARG A 198 -24.31 -11.78 -32.79
C ARG A 198 -23.66 -11.28 -34.08
N LEU A 199 -22.41 -11.64 -34.33
CA LEU A 199 -21.71 -11.20 -35.54
C LEU A 199 -22.26 -11.97 -36.75
N VAL A 200 -23.07 -11.30 -37.56
CA VAL A 200 -23.56 -11.77 -38.85
C VAL A 200 -22.69 -11.19 -39.95
N MET A 201 -22.29 -12.01 -40.92
CA MET A 201 -21.52 -11.56 -42.07
C MET A 201 -22.41 -10.74 -43.00
N ILE A 202 -21.96 -9.53 -43.34
CA ILE A 202 -22.69 -8.61 -44.22
C ILE A 202 -21.85 -8.38 -45.48
N THR A 203 -22.41 -8.75 -46.62
CA THR A 203 -21.81 -8.51 -47.95
C THR A 203 -21.98 -7.08 -48.39
N PHE A 204 -20.97 -6.53 -49.07
CA PHE A 204 -21.06 -5.22 -49.70
C PHE A 204 -21.76 -5.33 -51.05
N ASN A 205 -22.66 -4.39 -51.34
CA ASN A 205 -23.29 -4.29 -52.66
C ASN A 205 -22.28 -3.90 -53.75
N VAL A 206 -21.24 -3.16 -53.38
CA VAL A 206 -20.13 -2.76 -54.26
C VAL A 206 -18.83 -3.17 -53.59
N PRO A 207 -17.98 -3.99 -54.25
CA PRO A 207 -16.68 -4.34 -53.70
C PRO A 207 -15.82 -3.10 -53.47
N ILE A 208 -15.18 -3.03 -52.30
CA ILE A 208 -14.41 -1.85 -51.90
C ILE A 208 -12.93 -2.10 -52.21
N PRO A 209 -12.30 -1.33 -53.10
CA PRO A 209 -10.86 -1.43 -53.33
C PRO A 209 -10.09 -0.89 -52.11
N LEU A 210 -9.12 -1.67 -51.65
CA LEU A 210 -8.34 -1.42 -50.45
C LEU A 210 -6.84 -1.55 -50.73
N ARG A 211 -6.05 -0.94 -49.85
CA ARG A 211 -4.59 -1.01 -49.84
C ARG A 211 -4.09 -1.39 -48.44
N ALA A 212 -3.07 -2.26 -48.39
CA ALA A 212 -2.44 -2.66 -47.13
C ALA A 212 -1.61 -1.52 -46.52
N LYS A 213 -1.93 -1.09 -45.28
CA LYS A 213 -1.20 -0.02 -44.58
C LYS A 213 0.18 -0.46 -44.08
N SER A 214 0.32 -1.76 -43.76
CA SER A 214 1.54 -2.38 -43.22
C SER A 214 1.65 -3.84 -43.68
N ASN A 215 2.75 -4.51 -43.31
CA ASN A 215 2.91 -5.94 -43.57
C ASN A 215 2.07 -6.75 -42.55
N PHE A 216 1.16 -7.59 -43.04
CA PHE A 216 0.34 -8.45 -42.19
C PHE A 216 0.02 -9.78 -42.88
N ASN A 217 -0.56 -10.73 -42.15
CA ASN A 217 -0.91 -12.03 -42.70
C ASN A 217 -2.41 -12.11 -43.00
N LEU A 218 -2.75 -12.67 -44.16
CA LEU A 218 -4.11 -13.05 -44.52
C LEU A 218 -4.52 -14.28 -43.71
N ARG A 219 -5.71 -14.26 -43.11
CA ARG A 219 -6.21 -15.34 -42.26
C ARG A 219 -7.32 -16.13 -42.96
N ARG A 220 -7.43 -17.41 -42.61
CA ARG A 220 -8.54 -18.25 -43.09
C ARG A 220 -9.86 -17.91 -42.41
N GLU A 221 -9.81 -17.49 -41.15
CA GLU A 221 -10.98 -17.18 -40.34
C GLU A 221 -10.79 -15.82 -39.63
N PRO A 222 -11.90 -15.11 -39.32
CA PRO A 222 -11.86 -13.84 -38.61
C PRO A 222 -11.56 -14.02 -37.11
N PHE A 223 -11.85 -15.17 -36.53
CA PHE A 223 -11.69 -15.42 -35.09
C PHE A 223 -10.67 -16.51 -34.81
N GLY A 224 -10.04 -16.45 -33.63
CA GLY A 224 -9.10 -17.48 -33.17
C GLY A 224 -7.64 -17.32 -33.64
N SER A 225 -6.81 -18.23 -33.15
CA SER A 225 -5.37 -18.32 -33.44
C SER A 225 -5.10 -19.39 -34.50
N THR A 226 -5.59 -19.23 -35.73
CA THR A 226 -5.46 -20.27 -36.77
C THR A 226 -4.91 -19.76 -38.10
N VAL A 227 -4.42 -20.75 -38.87
CA VAL A 227 -3.61 -20.80 -40.10
C VAL A 227 -3.52 -19.51 -40.93
N LYS A 228 -2.30 -18.99 -41.04
CA LYS A 228 -1.91 -17.92 -41.97
C LYS A 228 -1.94 -18.46 -43.40
N LEU A 229 -2.76 -17.86 -44.27
CA LEU A 229 -2.86 -18.23 -45.68
C LEU A 229 -1.71 -17.65 -46.52
N GLY A 230 -1.11 -16.55 -46.05
CA GLY A 230 0.03 -15.90 -46.69
C GLY A 230 0.31 -14.53 -46.11
N ALA A 231 1.54 -14.04 -46.31
CA ALA A 231 1.93 -12.68 -45.91
C ALA A 231 1.63 -11.68 -47.03
N LEU A 232 0.97 -10.58 -46.68
CA LEU A 232 0.71 -9.43 -47.55
C LEU A 232 1.71 -8.32 -47.20
N LYS A 233 2.28 -7.73 -48.25
CA LYS A 233 3.20 -6.59 -48.13
C LYS A 233 2.41 -5.29 -48.03
N LYS A 234 2.99 -4.29 -47.37
CA LYS A 234 2.51 -2.91 -47.40
C LYS A 234 2.32 -2.47 -48.86
N GLY A 235 1.19 -1.81 -49.13
CA GLY A 235 0.83 -1.34 -50.46
C GLY A 235 0.14 -2.37 -51.36
N ALA A 236 0.00 -3.64 -50.93
CA ALA A 236 -0.72 -4.65 -51.71
C ALA A 236 -2.18 -4.23 -51.95
N ALA A 237 -2.64 -4.40 -53.18
CA ALA A 237 -4.02 -4.15 -53.60
C ALA A 237 -4.92 -5.33 -53.19
N LEU A 238 -6.07 -5.00 -52.63
CA LEU A 238 -7.06 -5.94 -52.10
C LEU A 238 -8.46 -5.44 -52.46
N THR A 239 -9.42 -6.34 -52.55
CA THR A 239 -10.82 -5.99 -52.74
C THR A 239 -11.65 -6.59 -51.62
N ALA A 240 -12.36 -5.77 -50.86
CA ALA A 240 -13.26 -6.24 -49.81
C ALA A 240 -14.67 -6.52 -50.33
N HIS A 241 -15.20 -7.68 -49.97
CA HIS A 241 -16.50 -8.18 -50.43
C HIS A 241 -17.52 -8.28 -49.29
N ALA A 242 -17.08 -8.42 -48.04
CA ALA A 242 -17.95 -8.50 -46.88
C ALA A 242 -17.23 -8.03 -45.61
N TYR A 243 -18.00 -7.79 -44.55
CA TYR A 243 -17.48 -7.57 -43.21
C TYR A 243 -18.18 -8.42 -42.16
N LEU A 244 -17.46 -8.65 -41.06
CA LEU A 244 -17.92 -9.36 -39.87
C LEU A 244 -17.27 -8.71 -38.63
N GLY A 245 -17.99 -7.80 -37.97
CA GLY A 245 -17.42 -6.97 -36.91
C GLY A 245 -16.28 -6.09 -37.46
N ASP A 246 -15.08 -6.17 -36.86
CA ASP A 246 -13.90 -5.42 -37.33
C ASP A 246 -13.16 -6.12 -38.49
N TRP A 247 -13.64 -7.27 -38.94
CA TRP A 247 -12.99 -8.08 -39.97
C TRP A 247 -13.61 -7.85 -41.34
N LEU A 248 -12.75 -7.80 -42.35
CA LEU A 248 -13.12 -7.69 -43.75
C LEU A 248 -12.74 -9.00 -44.46
N HIS A 249 -13.67 -9.55 -45.21
CA HIS A 249 -13.40 -10.63 -46.14
C HIS A 249 -12.91 -10.02 -47.46
N VAL A 250 -11.63 -10.26 -47.77
CA VAL A 250 -10.93 -9.64 -48.88
C VAL A 250 -10.41 -10.68 -49.87
N GLN A 251 -10.29 -10.27 -51.12
CA GLN A 251 -9.63 -11.02 -52.19
C GLN A 251 -8.39 -10.27 -52.65
N THR A 252 -7.31 -11.02 -52.85
CA THR A 252 -6.02 -10.52 -53.35
C THR A 252 -5.98 -10.55 -54.88
N SER A 253 -5.03 -9.85 -55.50
CA SER A 253 -4.77 -9.90 -56.95
C SER A 253 -4.53 -11.31 -57.49
N ASN A 254 -4.08 -12.23 -56.63
CA ASN A 254 -3.80 -13.63 -56.98
C ASN A 254 -5.01 -14.54 -56.70
N GLU A 255 -6.22 -13.96 -56.68
CA GLU A 255 -7.50 -14.61 -56.42
C GLU A 255 -7.65 -15.32 -55.07
N ARG A 256 -6.68 -15.19 -54.15
CA ARG A 256 -6.80 -15.75 -52.79
C ARG A 256 -7.70 -14.89 -51.93
N SER A 257 -8.65 -15.53 -51.26
CA SER A 257 -9.59 -14.89 -50.32
C SER A 257 -9.26 -15.20 -48.87
N GLY A 258 -9.55 -14.26 -47.97
CA GLY A 258 -9.39 -14.46 -46.54
C GLY A 258 -9.79 -13.24 -45.73
N TRP A 259 -9.47 -13.27 -44.44
CA TRP A 259 -9.89 -12.27 -43.46
C TRP A 259 -8.74 -11.38 -43.03
N VAL A 260 -9.04 -10.08 -42.91
CA VAL A 260 -8.13 -9.02 -42.45
C VAL A 260 -8.87 -8.06 -41.52
N LEU A 261 -8.16 -7.46 -40.56
CA LEU A 261 -8.72 -6.40 -39.71
C LEU A 261 -8.80 -5.08 -40.46
N ASN A 262 -9.90 -4.36 -40.28
CA ASN A 262 -10.11 -3.03 -40.86
C ASN A 262 -8.98 -2.04 -40.53
N THR A 263 -8.33 -2.15 -39.37
CA THR A 263 -7.24 -1.25 -38.93
C THR A 263 -5.95 -1.39 -39.75
N LEU A 264 -5.78 -2.51 -40.47
CA LEU A 264 -4.58 -2.85 -41.23
C LEU A 264 -4.65 -2.42 -42.71
N VAL A 265 -5.80 -1.93 -43.14
CA VAL A 265 -6.09 -1.56 -44.52
C VAL A 265 -6.67 -0.15 -44.60
N GLU A 266 -6.51 0.48 -45.75
CA GLU A 266 -7.09 1.79 -46.06
C GLU A 266 -7.83 1.72 -47.40
N VAL A 267 -8.80 2.60 -47.59
CA VAL A 267 -9.55 2.68 -48.86
C VAL A 267 -8.60 3.16 -49.95
N HIS A 268 -8.54 2.42 -51.05
CA HIS A 268 -7.79 2.83 -52.22
C HIS A 268 -8.73 3.64 -53.13
N SER A 269 -8.67 4.97 -53.01
CA SER A 269 -9.18 5.86 -54.05
C SER A 269 -8.10 6.02 -55.12
N GLU A 270 -8.45 5.78 -56.38
CA GLU A 270 -7.70 6.30 -57.53
C GLU A 270 -7.90 7.81 -57.69
#